data_AF-A0A5D2UUD1-F1
#
_entry.id   AF-A0A5D2UUD1-F1
#
_cell.length_a   1.000
_cell.length_b   1.000
_cell.length_c   1.000
_cell.angle_alpha   90.00
_cell.angle_beta   90.00
_cell.angle_gamma   90.00
#
_symmetry.space_group_name_H-M   'P 1'
#
loop_
_entity.id
_entity.type
_entity.pdbx_description
1 polymer ?
#
loop_
_entity_poly.entity_id
_entity_poly.type
_entity_poly.pdbx_seq_one_letter_code
_entity_poly.pdbx_strand_id
1 'polypeptide(L)'
;MPSLLLLFVFLLFSHHERLLRLGIGKKLVQKLEEWCKKNGAEYVYMATDCTNEASINLFTRKCEYTKFRTATMLVQPVHAHYKSLGSGIAIVQLNPKLAETLYRRAFANSEFFPKDIDKILSNKLNLGTFMALPKKFLPKWDPKTGILPPSFAIMSVWSTKQLFRLQVKGVSMLTYACCMASRVLDAWMPWMMLPSFPDVFRKFWVYFLYGLHMEGKNGPRLMKSLCAFAHNMGRDDDGCGAVVAEVGQRDPVREVIPHWRKLSMSEDLWCIKKLNYGSDEKCGLSDWLNSRPSSPLIFVDPRDI
;
A
#
# COMPACT_ATOMS: atom_id res chain seq x y z
N MET A 1 14.54 22.38 -2.48
CA MET A 1 15.02 21.23 -1.66
C MET A 1 14.23 20.02 -2.09
N PRO A 2 14.88 18.91 -2.51
CA PRO A 2 14.38 18.09 -3.59
C PRO A 2 13.01 17.55 -3.25
N SER A 3 12.02 18.16 -3.88
CA SER A 3 10.64 17.74 -3.92
C SER A 3 10.66 16.45 -4.73
N LEU A 4 10.60 15.32 -4.05
CA LEU A 4 10.23 14.07 -4.68
C LEU A 4 8.78 14.25 -5.14
N LEU A 5 8.62 14.72 -6.38
CA LEU A 5 7.33 14.68 -7.04
C LEU A 5 7.16 13.26 -7.57
N LEU A 6 6.46 12.46 -6.79
CA LEU A 6 6.01 11.15 -7.22
C LEU A 6 4.83 11.36 -8.15
N LEU A 7 4.96 10.89 -9.39
CA LEU A 7 3.83 10.69 -10.27
C LEU A 7 3.63 9.19 -10.41
N PHE A 8 2.63 8.66 -9.72
CA PHE A 8 2.00 7.41 -10.14
C PHE A 8 1.25 7.70 -11.43
N VAL A 9 1.81 7.26 -12.56
CA VAL A 9 1.06 7.26 -13.82
C VAL A 9 0.63 5.83 -14.08
N PHE A 10 -0.62 5.51 -13.76
CA PHE A 10 -1.31 4.41 -14.41
C PHE A 10 -1.47 4.77 -15.90
N LEU A 11 -0.45 4.50 -16.70
CA LEU A 11 -0.59 4.52 -18.16
C LEU A 11 -1.33 3.24 -18.56
N LEU A 12 -2.66 3.25 -18.42
CA LEU A 12 -3.52 2.27 -19.07
C LEU A 12 -3.52 2.55 -20.58
N PHE A 13 -2.59 1.93 -21.29
CA PHE A 13 -2.68 1.87 -22.74
C PHE A 13 -3.82 0.92 -23.12
N SER A 14 -4.85 1.47 -23.77
CA SER A 14 -5.93 0.67 -24.36
C SER A 14 -5.33 -0.44 -25.24
N HIS A 15 -5.90 -1.63 -25.16
CA HIS A 15 -5.51 -2.87 -25.85
C HIS A 15 -5.56 -2.80 -27.40
N HIS A 16 -5.71 -1.61 -27.97
CA HIS A 16 -5.72 -1.41 -29.40
C HIS A 16 -4.27 -1.42 -29.93
N GLU A 17 -3.84 -2.57 -30.48
CA GLU A 17 -2.50 -2.81 -31.05
C GLU A 17 -2.01 -1.70 -32.01
N ARG A 18 -2.93 -0.98 -32.65
CA ARG A 18 -2.64 0.11 -33.59
C ARG A 18 -1.96 1.32 -32.93
N LEU A 19 -2.29 1.66 -31.68
CA LEU A 19 -1.73 2.83 -30.99
C LEU A 19 -0.35 2.57 -30.37
N LEU A 20 -0.07 1.31 -30.00
CA LEU A 20 1.20 0.89 -29.37
C LEU A 20 2.41 1.05 -30.31
N ARG A 21 2.19 1.05 -31.63
CA ARG A 21 3.25 1.13 -32.65
C ARG A 21 3.61 2.56 -33.09
N LEU A 22 2.88 3.57 -32.64
CA LEU A 22 3.09 4.98 -33.03
C LEU A 22 4.09 5.73 -32.11
N GLY A 23 4.70 5.03 -31.15
CA GLY A 23 5.64 5.65 -30.20
C GLY A 23 4.99 6.60 -29.20
N ILE A 24 3.66 6.65 -29.13
CA ILE A 24 2.89 7.53 -28.23
C ILE A 24 3.30 7.30 -26.77
N GLY A 25 3.40 6.04 -26.35
CA GLY A 25 3.79 5.73 -24.98
C GLY A 25 5.17 6.26 -24.59
N LYS A 26 6.16 6.15 -25.49
CA LYS A 26 7.50 6.72 -25.25
C LYS A 26 7.44 8.24 -25.13
N LYS A 27 6.72 8.91 -26.03
CA LYS A 27 6.56 10.38 -26.00
C LYS A 27 5.88 10.85 -24.71
N LEU A 28 4.86 10.13 -24.24
CA LEU A 28 4.20 10.43 -22.97
C LEU A 28 5.16 10.30 -21.80
N VAL A 29 5.90 9.19 -21.71
CA VAL A 29 6.90 9.00 -20.65
C VAL A 29 7.94 10.13 -20.68
N GLN A 30 8.47 10.49 -21.85
CA GLN A 30 9.42 11.60 -21.98
C GLN A 30 8.84 12.95 -21.51
N LYS A 31 7.57 13.25 -21.83
CA LYS A 31 6.92 14.48 -21.38
C LYS A 31 6.70 14.51 -19.88
N LEU A 32 6.39 13.36 -19.28
CA LEU A 32 6.29 13.21 -17.83
C LEU A 32 7.66 13.39 -17.17
N GLU A 33 8.71 12.76 -17.70
CA GLU A 33 10.09 12.94 -17.22
C GLU A 33 10.52 14.42 -17.26
N GLU A 34 10.26 15.12 -18.38
CA GLU A 34 10.53 16.56 -18.52
C GLU A 34 9.79 17.38 -17.46
N TRP A 35 8.51 17.08 -17.24
CA TRP A 35 7.70 17.78 -16.25
C TRP A 35 8.19 17.50 -14.82
N CYS A 36 8.50 16.25 -14.48
CA CYS A 36 9.06 15.88 -13.17
C CYS A 36 10.38 16.60 -12.92
N LYS A 37 11.27 16.63 -13.92
CA LYS A 37 12.55 17.34 -13.86
C LYS A 37 12.36 18.84 -13.60
N LYS A 38 11.41 19.48 -14.29
CA LYS A 38 11.07 20.90 -14.07
C LYS A 38 10.53 21.17 -12.66
N ASN A 39 9.87 20.19 -12.04
CA ASN A 39 9.37 20.29 -10.67
C ASN A 39 10.39 19.84 -9.60
N GLY A 40 11.66 19.64 -10.00
CA GLY A 40 12.76 19.34 -9.08
C GLY A 40 12.85 17.87 -8.66
N ALA A 41 12.16 16.95 -9.35
CA ALA A 41 12.28 15.53 -9.09
C ALA A 41 13.66 15.02 -9.51
N GLU A 42 14.34 14.33 -8.60
CA GLU A 42 15.64 13.69 -8.88
C GLU A 42 15.48 12.29 -9.46
N TYR A 43 14.39 11.61 -9.09
CA TYR A 43 14.07 10.25 -9.49
C TYR A 43 12.61 10.18 -9.94
N VAL A 44 12.34 9.28 -10.87
CA VAL A 44 10.99 8.85 -11.24
C VAL A 44 10.95 7.34 -11.18
N TYR A 45 9.82 6.79 -10.76
CA TYR A 45 9.60 5.37 -10.80
C TYR A 45 8.23 5.07 -11.43
N MET A 46 8.06 3.82 -11.82
CA MET A 46 6.79 3.26 -12.26
C MET A 46 6.60 1.90 -11.60
N ALA A 47 5.34 1.51 -11.41
CA ALA A 47 4.98 0.16 -11.02
C ALA A 47 4.15 -0.48 -12.14
N THR A 48 4.39 -1.75 -12.41
CA THR A 48 3.61 -2.54 -13.37
C THR A 48 3.58 -4.00 -12.94
N ASP A 49 2.49 -4.69 -13.26
CA ASP A 49 2.41 -6.14 -13.12
C ASP A 49 3.58 -6.82 -13.86
N CYS A 50 4.20 -7.83 -13.24
CA CYS A 50 5.39 -8.51 -13.77
C CYS A 50 5.13 -9.25 -15.09
N THR A 51 3.88 -9.56 -15.41
CA THR A 51 3.47 -10.20 -16.66
C THR A 51 3.24 -9.21 -17.81
N ASN A 52 3.21 -7.90 -17.52
CA ASN A 52 3.02 -6.86 -18.54
C ASN A 52 4.32 -6.56 -19.29
N GLU A 53 4.74 -7.50 -20.14
CA GLU A 53 5.98 -7.40 -20.92
C GLU A 53 6.06 -6.12 -21.77
N ALA A 54 4.92 -5.65 -22.29
CA ALA A 54 4.88 -4.44 -23.10
C ALA A 54 5.29 -3.19 -22.30
N SER A 55 4.73 -3.02 -21.10
CA SER A 55 5.09 -1.94 -20.18
C SER A 55 6.55 -2.07 -19.74
N ILE A 56 6.95 -3.28 -19.32
CA ILE A 56 8.33 -3.55 -18.89
C ILE A 56 9.33 -3.17 -19.98
N ASN A 57 9.09 -3.59 -21.24
CA ASN A 57 9.97 -3.28 -22.36
C ASN A 57 9.97 -1.80 -22.74
N LEU A 58 8.82 -1.11 -22.65
CA LEU A 58 8.75 0.34 -22.85
C LEU A 58 9.69 1.06 -21.86
N PHE A 59 9.54 0.79 -20.57
CA PHE A 59 10.30 1.51 -19.55
C PHE A 59 11.78 1.08 -19.52
N THR A 60 12.06 -0.23 -19.51
CA THR A 60 13.44 -0.73 -19.33
C THR A 60 14.28 -0.62 -20.61
N ARG A 61 13.70 -0.88 -21.79
CA ARG A 61 14.48 -0.88 -23.04
C ARG A 61 14.39 0.44 -23.82
N LYS A 62 13.27 1.17 -23.73
CA LYS A 62 13.06 2.39 -24.54
C LYS A 62 13.19 3.69 -23.76
N CYS A 63 13.02 3.65 -22.44
CA CYS A 63 13.09 4.82 -21.56
C CYS A 63 14.19 4.72 -20.50
N GLU A 64 15.03 3.67 -20.53
CA GLU A 64 16.23 3.54 -19.68
C GLU A 64 15.94 3.49 -18.17
N TYR A 65 14.81 2.88 -17.79
CA TYR A 65 14.54 2.58 -16.39
C TYR A 65 15.23 1.29 -15.96
N THR A 66 15.68 1.24 -14.72
CA THR A 66 16.27 0.05 -14.08
C THR A 66 15.24 -0.61 -13.17
N LYS A 67 15.19 -1.94 -13.14
CA LYS A 67 14.35 -2.68 -12.19
C LYS A 67 14.85 -2.43 -10.76
N PHE A 68 13.95 -2.11 -9.84
CA PHE A 68 14.29 -1.63 -8.51
C PHE A 68 13.75 -2.52 -7.37
N ARG A 69 12.42 -2.69 -7.31
CA ARG A 69 11.76 -3.46 -6.25
C ARG A 69 10.66 -4.34 -6.83
N THR A 70 10.26 -5.31 -6.03
CA THR A 70 9.05 -6.09 -6.28
C THR A 70 8.16 -5.94 -5.06
N ALA A 71 6.98 -5.37 -5.28
CA ALA A 71 5.94 -5.22 -4.27
C ALA A 71 4.79 -6.19 -4.55
N THR A 72 3.85 -6.29 -3.63
CA THR A 72 2.63 -7.08 -3.79
C THR A 72 1.49 -6.27 -3.22
N MET A 73 0.51 -5.97 -4.06
CA MET A 73 -0.73 -5.32 -3.65
C MET A 73 -1.69 -6.39 -3.10
N LEU A 74 -1.95 -6.33 -1.80
CA LEU A 74 -2.83 -7.24 -1.08
C LEU A 74 -4.18 -6.58 -0.87
N VAL A 75 -5.24 -7.22 -1.38
CA VAL A 75 -6.61 -6.70 -1.31
C VAL A 75 -7.46 -7.59 -0.42
N GLN A 76 -8.04 -6.99 0.61
CA GLN A 76 -8.98 -7.62 1.52
C GLN A 76 -10.37 -6.98 1.37
N PRO A 77 -11.37 -7.71 0.87
CA PRO A 77 -12.76 -7.24 0.88
C PRO A 77 -13.25 -6.85 2.28
N VAL A 78 -14.06 -5.80 2.33
CA VAL A 78 -14.86 -5.47 3.50
C VAL A 78 -16.17 -6.27 3.43
N HIS A 79 -16.38 -7.14 4.42
CA HIS A 79 -17.54 -8.02 4.55
C HIS A 79 -18.59 -7.38 5.46
N ALA A 80 -19.82 -7.91 5.45
CA ALA A 80 -20.89 -7.38 6.32
C ALA A 80 -20.67 -7.74 7.80
N HIS A 81 -20.03 -8.87 8.07
CA HIS A 81 -19.74 -9.34 9.43
C HIS A 81 -18.48 -8.66 10.03
N TYR A 82 -18.48 -8.48 11.35
CA TYR A 82 -17.30 -8.03 12.08
C TYR A 82 -16.26 -9.14 12.22
N LYS A 83 -14.99 -8.78 12.12
CA LYS A 83 -13.87 -9.68 12.42
C LYS A 83 -13.47 -9.60 13.89
N SER A 84 -13.19 -10.76 14.49
CA SER A 84 -12.70 -10.85 15.86
C SER A 84 -11.27 -10.29 15.97
N LEU A 85 -11.04 -9.43 16.97
CA LEU A 85 -9.73 -8.85 17.27
C LEU A 85 -8.87 -9.72 18.20
N GLY A 86 -9.46 -10.80 18.75
CA GLY A 86 -8.82 -11.65 19.76
C GLY A 86 -8.84 -11.06 21.18
N SER A 87 -9.35 -11.81 22.15
CA SER A 87 -9.61 -11.36 23.53
C SER A 87 -8.36 -10.91 24.32
N GLY A 88 -7.17 -11.38 23.94
CA GLY A 88 -5.90 -11.08 24.61
C GLY A 88 -5.12 -9.92 24.02
N ILE A 89 -5.69 -9.15 23.09
CA ILE A 89 -5.01 -8.11 22.32
C ILE A 89 -5.64 -6.75 22.66
N ALA A 90 -4.80 -5.74 22.83
CA ALA A 90 -5.21 -4.36 22.94
C ALA A 90 -4.74 -3.61 21.69
N ILE A 91 -5.64 -2.80 21.13
CA ILE A 91 -5.33 -1.87 20.04
C ILE A 91 -5.50 -0.46 20.58
N VAL A 92 -4.49 0.37 20.35
CA VAL A 92 -4.42 1.74 20.82
C VAL A 92 -4.07 2.66 19.66
N GLN A 93 -4.71 3.81 19.59
CA GLN A 93 -4.32 4.86 18.67
C GLN A 93 -3.10 5.61 19.23
N LEU A 94 -2.08 5.79 18.41
CA LEU A 94 -0.86 6.49 18.79
C LEU A 94 -0.99 7.99 18.57
N ASN A 95 -0.30 8.75 19.41
CA ASN A 95 -0.03 10.16 19.13
C ASN A 95 0.84 10.28 17.86
N PRO A 96 0.55 11.21 16.93
CA PRO A 96 1.35 11.41 15.71
C PRO A 96 2.87 11.52 15.94
N LYS A 97 3.33 12.19 17.01
CA LYS A 97 4.76 12.32 17.33
C LYS A 97 5.41 10.98 17.69
N LEU A 98 4.68 10.12 18.41
CA LEU A 98 5.15 8.78 18.73
C LEU A 98 5.16 7.89 17.49
N ALA A 99 4.09 7.94 16.68
CA ALA A 99 4.00 7.22 15.40
C ALA A 99 5.16 7.59 14.46
N GLU A 100 5.48 8.89 14.34
CA GLU A 100 6.63 9.38 13.58
C GLU A 100 7.94 8.75 14.05
N THR A 101 8.19 8.76 15.36
CA THR A 101 9.42 8.21 15.95
C THR A 101 9.55 6.71 15.62
N LEU A 102 8.44 5.98 15.67
CA LEU A 102 8.42 4.55 15.37
C LEU A 102 8.61 4.25 13.90
N TYR A 103 8.02 5.04 13.01
CA TYR A 103 8.23 4.88 11.57
C TYR A 103 9.64 5.25 11.15
N ARG A 104 10.20 6.34 11.69
CA ARG A 104 11.62 6.69 11.45
C ARG A 104 12.55 5.58 11.92
N ARG A 105 12.25 4.91 13.04
CA ARG A 105 13.03 3.77 13.52
C ARG A 105 12.86 2.52 12.66
N ALA A 106 11.62 2.13 12.36
CA ALA A 106 11.30 0.89 11.65
C ALA A 106 11.76 0.93 10.18
N PHE A 107 11.62 2.09 9.53
CA PHE A 107 11.89 2.28 8.11
C PHE A 107 13.14 3.13 7.86
N ALA A 108 14.04 3.27 8.84
CA ALA A 108 15.29 4.04 8.72
C ALA A 108 16.12 3.68 7.48
N ASN A 109 16.11 2.39 7.12
CA ASN A 109 16.84 1.82 6.00
C ASN A 109 15.93 1.50 4.80
N SER A 110 14.65 1.86 4.85
CA SER A 110 13.74 1.70 3.71
C SER A 110 14.08 2.75 2.67
N GLU A 111 14.18 2.31 1.43
CA GLU A 111 14.24 3.23 0.32
C GLU A 111 12.92 3.99 0.22
N PHE A 112 12.97 5.25 -0.21
CA PHE A 112 11.80 6.14 -0.32
C PHE A 112 11.04 6.47 0.97
N PHE A 113 11.61 6.20 2.15
CA PHE A 113 10.97 6.65 3.38
C PHE A 113 10.82 8.20 3.39
N PRO A 114 9.61 8.75 3.52
CA PRO A 114 9.36 10.18 3.38
C PRO A 114 10.00 10.95 4.53
N LYS A 115 10.82 11.95 4.18
CA LYS A 115 11.44 12.85 5.19
C LYS A 115 10.38 13.59 6.00
N ASP A 116 9.23 13.87 5.36
CA ASP A 116 8.08 14.59 5.88
C ASP A 116 6.93 13.67 6.34
N ILE A 117 7.26 12.49 6.90
CA ILE A 117 6.28 11.54 7.45
C ILE A 117 5.30 12.19 8.45
N ASP A 118 5.71 13.24 9.16
CA ASP A 118 4.88 14.05 10.05
C ASP A 118 3.68 14.67 9.32
N LYS A 119 3.86 15.11 8.07
CA LYS A 119 2.79 15.67 7.22
C LYS A 119 1.81 14.61 6.76
N ILE A 120 2.28 13.40 6.51
CA ILE A 120 1.42 12.26 6.17
C ILE A 120 0.56 11.90 7.38
N LEU A 121 1.19 11.78 8.56
CA LEU A 121 0.51 11.39 9.80
C LEU A 121 -0.51 12.43 10.29
N SER A 122 -0.27 13.71 10.02
CA SER A 122 -1.18 14.82 10.35
C SER A 122 -2.22 15.12 9.28
N ASN A 123 -2.18 14.43 8.13
CA ASN A 123 -3.13 14.65 7.04
C ASN A 123 -4.54 14.20 7.44
N LYS A 124 -5.56 14.95 7.01
CA LYS A 124 -6.98 14.60 7.22
C LYS A 124 -7.40 13.24 6.63
N LEU A 125 -6.67 12.75 5.63
CA LEU A 125 -6.92 11.45 5.01
C LEU A 125 -6.32 10.29 5.84
N ASN A 126 -5.39 10.58 6.74
CA ASN A 126 -4.90 9.61 7.72
C ASN A 126 -5.94 9.48 8.85
N LEU A 127 -6.64 8.36 8.90
CA LEU A 127 -7.62 8.07 9.95
C LEU A 127 -6.96 7.78 11.30
N GLY A 128 -5.67 7.43 11.29
CA GLY A 128 -4.86 7.26 12.48
C GLY A 128 -3.77 6.21 12.32
N THR A 129 -2.85 6.22 13.27
CA THR A 129 -1.85 5.18 13.46
C THR A 129 -2.21 4.35 14.68
N PHE A 130 -2.25 3.04 14.51
CA PHE A 130 -2.68 2.10 15.54
C PHE A 130 -1.56 1.13 15.87
N MET A 131 -1.41 0.84 17.16
CA MET A 131 -0.52 -0.20 17.66
C MET A 131 -1.35 -1.30 18.30
N ALA A 132 -1.03 -2.55 17.95
CA ALA A 132 -1.53 -3.73 18.66
C ALA A 132 -0.44 -4.28 19.57
N LEU A 133 -0.81 -4.58 20.82
CA LEU A 133 0.05 -5.22 21.80
C LEU A 133 -0.74 -6.23 22.63
N PRO A 134 -0.08 -7.22 23.27
CA PRO A 134 -0.78 -8.13 24.17
C PRO A 134 -1.35 -7.35 25.37
N LYS A 135 -2.62 -7.59 25.71
CA LYS A 135 -3.38 -6.83 26.73
C LYS A 135 -2.69 -6.79 28.10
N LYS A 136 -1.93 -7.84 28.45
CA LYS A 136 -1.13 -7.93 29.68
C LYS A 136 -0.02 -6.88 29.79
N PHE A 137 0.43 -6.30 28.68
CA PHE A 137 1.46 -5.25 28.67
C PHE A 137 0.87 -3.85 28.67
N LEU A 138 -0.42 -3.68 28.36
CA LEU A 138 -1.07 -2.37 28.28
C LEU A 138 -0.93 -1.55 29.59
N PRO A 139 -1.15 -2.11 30.80
CA PRO A 139 -1.00 -1.32 32.03
C PRO A 139 0.45 -0.94 32.36
N LYS A 140 1.43 -1.64 31.78
CA LYS A 140 2.87 -1.46 32.05
C LYS A 140 3.55 -0.58 31.01
N TRP A 141 2.88 -0.34 29.90
CA TRP A 141 3.44 0.40 28.78
C TRP A 141 3.03 1.86 28.89
N ASP A 142 4.04 2.72 29.03
CA ASP A 142 3.85 4.17 28.94
C ASP A 142 4.35 4.67 27.57
N PRO A 143 3.45 5.11 26.67
CA PRO A 143 3.79 5.68 25.37
C PRO A 143 4.78 6.85 25.46
N LYS A 144 4.81 7.60 26.57
CA LYS A 144 5.67 8.78 26.76
C LYS A 144 7.13 8.42 27.01
N THR A 145 7.39 7.23 27.55
CA THR A 145 8.77 6.78 27.85
C THR A 145 9.54 6.37 26.59
N GLY A 146 8.84 6.13 25.47
CA GLY A 146 9.44 5.63 24.24
C GLY A 146 9.88 4.16 24.31
N ILE A 147 9.70 3.49 25.45
CA ILE A 147 10.01 2.06 25.62
C ILE A 147 8.89 1.25 24.95
N LEU A 148 9.27 0.41 23.99
CA LEU A 148 8.33 -0.43 23.26
C LEU A 148 8.09 -1.75 24.00
N PRO A 149 6.87 -2.30 23.94
CA PRO A 149 6.62 -3.62 24.47
C PRO A 149 7.39 -4.68 23.66
N PRO A 150 7.72 -5.84 24.25
CA PRO A 150 8.54 -6.86 23.60
C PRO A 150 7.88 -7.55 22.39
N SER A 151 6.57 -7.33 22.18
CA SER A 151 5.89 -7.71 20.95
C SER A 151 4.81 -6.70 20.64
N PHE A 152 4.85 -6.14 19.44
CA PHE A 152 3.85 -5.20 18.94
C PHE A 152 3.69 -5.33 17.43
N ALA A 153 2.60 -4.77 16.92
CA ALA A 153 2.45 -4.43 15.52
C ALA A 153 1.99 -2.98 15.42
N ILE A 154 2.37 -2.29 14.36
CA ILE A 154 1.99 -0.91 14.06
C ILE A 154 1.52 -0.81 12.61
N MET A 155 0.49 -0.01 12.37
CA MET A 155 -0.12 0.21 11.06
C MET A 155 -0.88 1.53 11.07
N SER A 156 -0.84 2.25 9.96
CA SER A 156 -1.69 3.43 9.74
C SER A 156 -2.74 3.16 8.69
N VAL A 157 -3.87 3.87 8.79
CA VAL A 157 -5.01 3.73 7.86
C VAL A 157 -5.24 5.04 7.12
N TRP A 158 -5.18 4.99 5.80
CA TRP A 158 -5.44 6.11 4.91
C TRP A 158 -6.76 5.93 4.18
N SER A 159 -7.58 6.98 4.12
CA SER A 159 -8.89 6.97 3.46
C SER A 159 -8.82 7.56 2.05
N THR A 160 -9.25 6.77 1.06
CA THR A 160 -9.38 7.24 -0.33
C THR A 160 -10.77 7.83 -0.64
N LYS A 161 -11.67 7.89 0.35
CA LYS A 161 -13.07 8.31 0.19
C LYS A 161 -13.25 9.66 -0.51
N GLN A 162 -12.34 10.60 -0.25
CA GLN A 162 -12.35 11.95 -0.83
C GLN A 162 -11.52 12.07 -2.12
N LEU A 163 -10.77 11.02 -2.49
CA LEU A 163 -9.85 11.03 -3.63
C LEU A 163 -10.51 10.47 -4.89
N PHE A 164 -11.05 9.25 -4.82
CA PHE A 164 -11.66 8.59 -5.97
C PHE A 164 -12.72 7.58 -5.56
N ARG A 165 -13.51 7.15 -6.56
CA ARG A 165 -14.45 6.03 -6.42
C ARG A 165 -14.24 5.06 -7.56
N LEU A 166 -14.13 3.79 -7.21
CA LEU A 166 -13.96 2.68 -8.13
C LEU A 166 -15.31 2.05 -8.44
N GLN A 167 -15.43 1.46 -9.61
CA GLN A 167 -16.58 0.66 -10.00
C GLN A 167 -16.14 -0.40 -11.00
N VAL A 168 -16.35 -1.67 -10.68
CA VAL A 168 -16.11 -2.78 -11.60
C VAL A 168 -17.28 -2.86 -12.56
N LYS A 169 -16.99 -2.79 -13.87
CA LYS A 169 -17.95 -2.95 -14.97
C LYS A 169 -17.50 -4.07 -15.91
N GLY A 170 -18.43 -4.59 -16.70
CA GLY A 170 -18.14 -5.59 -17.73
C GLY A 170 -18.16 -7.04 -17.24
N VAL A 171 -18.74 -7.33 -16.07
CA VAL A 171 -19.01 -8.71 -15.64
C VAL A 171 -20.29 -9.25 -16.29
N SER A 172 -20.36 -10.56 -16.51
CA SER A 172 -21.58 -11.21 -17.00
C SER A 172 -22.72 -11.14 -15.97
N MET A 173 -23.96 -11.17 -16.43
CA MET A 173 -25.15 -11.13 -15.56
C MET A 173 -25.19 -12.29 -14.54
N LEU A 174 -24.74 -13.48 -14.95
CA LEU A 174 -24.68 -14.64 -14.07
C LEU A 174 -23.67 -14.42 -12.93
N THR A 175 -22.46 -13.95 -13.26
CA THR A 175 -21.44 -13.64 -12.24
C THR A 175 -21.93 -12.54 -11.29
N TYR A 176 -22.56 -11.50 -11.83
CA TYR A 176 -23.18 -10.45 -11.03
C TYR A 176 -24.22 -11.02 -10.04
N ALA A 177 -25.14 -11.87 -10.52
CA ALA A 177 -26.15 -12.50 -9.68
C ALA A 177 -25.55 -13.40 -8.58
N CYS A 178 -24.54 -14.20 -8.90
CA CYS A 178 -23.83 -15.02 -7.91
C CYS A 178 -23.14 -14.16 -6.84
N CYS A 179 -22.46 -13.08 -7.24
CA CYS A 179 -21.83 -12.15 -6.30
C CYS A 179 -22.87 -11.46 -5.41
N MET A 180 -24.00 -11.00 -5.98
CA MET A 180 -25.13 -10.45 -5.22
C MET A 180 -25.67 -11.46 -4.20
N ALA A 181 -25.94 -12.71 -4.63
CA ALA A 181 -26.44 -13.76 -3.76
C ALA A 181 -25.48 -14.06 -2.61
N SER A 182 -24.17 -14.11 -2.88
CA SER A 182 -23.15 -14.32 -1.83
C SER A 182 -23.18 -13.24 -0.74
N ARG A 183 -23.50 -11.99 -1.09
CA ARG A 183 -23.62 -10.87 -0.14
C ARG A 183 -24.89 -10.94 0.68
N VAL A 184 -26.02 -11.24 0.04
CA VAL A 184 -27.30 -11.42 0.74
C VAL A 184 -27.16 -12.52 1.78
N LEU A 185 -26.48 -13.60 1.42
CA LEU A 185 -26.28 -14.75 2.29
C LEU A 185 -25.36 -14.43 3.48
N ASP A 186 -24.27 -13.67 3.30
CA ASP A 186 -23.43 -13.19 4.41
C ASP A 186 -24.18 -12.20 5.33
N ALA A 187 -25.01 -11.32 4.74
CA ALA A 187 -25.84 -10.40 5.52
C ALA A 187 -26.91 -11.11 6.37
N TRP A 188 -27.46 -12.22 5.86
CA TRP A 188 -28.48 -13.02 6.56
C TRP A 188 -27.86 -13.98 7.58
N MET A 189 -26.63 -14.44 7.35
CA MET A 189 -25.97 -15.44 8.19
C MET A 189 -24.55 -15.01 8.62
N PRO A 190 -24.40 -13.88 9.33
CA PRO A 190 -23.09 -13.33 9.70
C PRO A 190 -22.30 -14.25 10.64
N TRP A 191 -22.96 -15.15 11.38
CA TRP A 191 -22.31 -16.14 12.23
C TRP A 191 -21.51 -17.18 11.45
N MET A 192 -21.79 -17.36 10.16
CA MET A 192 -21.05 -18.29 9.30
C MET A 192 -19.76 -17.71 8.74
N MET A 193 -19.50 -16.41 8.94
CA MET A 193 -18.24 -15.73 8.57
C MET A 193 -17.85 -16.00 7.11
N LEU A 194 -18.84 -15.95 6.21
CA LEU A 194 -18.63 -16.37 4.84
C LEU A 194 -17.79 -15.34 4.08
N PRO A 195 -16.88 -15.81 3.22
CA PRO A 195 -16.18 -14.92 2.30
C PRO A 195 -17.14 -14.46 1.20
N SER A 196 -17.96 -13.45 1.47
CA SER A 196 -18.83 -12.82 0.49
C SER A 196 -18.06 -11.91 -0.45
N PHE A 197 -18.46 -11.91 -1.73
CA PHE A 197 -17.87 -10.99 -2.70
C PHE A 197 -18.25 -9.55 -2.35
N PRO A 198 -17.32 -8.58 -2.25
CA PRO A 198 -17.65 -7.21 -1.89
C PRO A 198 -18.54 -6.55 -2.95
N ASP A 199 -19.28 -5.48 -2.58
CA ASP A 199 -20.07 -4.71 -3.55
C ASP A 199 -19.22 -3.80 -4.44
N VAL A 200 -18.35 -4.40 -5.24
CA VAL A 200 -17.46 -3.68 -6.16
C VAL A 200 -18.17 -3.21 -7.43
N PHE A 201 -19.44 -3.55 -7.61
CA PHE A 201 -20.25 -3.14 -8.76
C PHE A 201 -20.93 -1.81 -8.56
N ARG A 202 -21.15 -1.39 -7.31
CA ARG A 202 -21.50 -0.01 -6.97
C ARG A 202 -20.23 0.82 -6.85
N LYS A 203 -20.39 2.15 -6.80
CA LYS A 203 -19.25 3.05 -6.57
C LYS A 203 -18.75 2.83 -5.16
N PHE A 204 -17.52 2.36 -5.01
CA PHE A 204 -16.87 2.10 -3.71
C PHE A 204 -15.54 2.85 -3.62
N TRP A 205 -15.01 2.96 -2.41
CA TRP A 205 -13.63 3.40 -2.15
C TRP A 205 -12.93 2.38 -1.26
N VAL A 206 -11.65 2.62 -0.98
CA VAL A 206 -10.82 1.69 -0.21
C VAL A 206 -10.11 2.40 0.94
N TYR A 207 -9.77 1.63 1.97
CA TYR A 207 -8.76 2.02 2.94
C TYR A 207 -7.41 1.48 2.50
N PHE A 208 -6.41 2.35 2.49
CA PHE A 208 -5.03 1.95 2.22
C PHE A 208 -4.26 1.86 3.54
N LEU A 209 -3.70 0.68 3.81
CA LEU A 209 -2.86 0.41 4.97
C LEU A 209 -1.42 0.73 4.60
N TYR A 210 -0.76 1.53 5.43
CA TYR A 210 0.64 1.92 5.22
C TYR A 210 1.43 1.89 6.53
N GLY A 211 2.76 1.86 6.40
CA GLY A 211 3.66 1.75 7.55
C GLY A 211 3.40 0.49 8.38
N LEU A 212 3.18 -0.65 7.72
CA LEU A 212 2.96 -1.93 8.39
C LEU A 212 4.29 -2.46 8.92
N HIS A 213 4.37 -2.65 10.23
CA HIS A 213 5.55 -3.25 10.87
C HIS A 213 5.15 -4.08 12.08
N MET A 214 5.88 -5.16 12.34
CA MET A 214 5.63 -6.03 13.49
C MET A 214 6.93 -6.53 14.10
N GLU A 215 6.96 -6.63 15.43
CA GLU A 215 8.10 -7.11 16.20
C GLU A 215 7.69 -8.13 17.26
N GLY A 216 8.62 -9.02 17.58
CA GLY A 216 8.48 -10.03 18.62
C GLY A 216 7.65 -11.25 18.22
N LYS A 217 7.67 -12.27 19.08
CA LYS A 217 7.06 -13.59 18.81
C LYS A 217 5.56 -13.54 18.51
N ASN A 218 4.84 -12.57 19.10
CA ASN A 218 3.41 -12.38 18.87
C ASN A 218 3.09 -11.44 17.69
N GLY A 219 4.09 -10.85 17.03
CA GLY A 219 3.92 -9.87 15.95
C GLY A 219 2.89 -10.29 14.89
N PRO A 220 2.98 -11.51 14.32
CA PRO A 220 2.02 -11.96 13.32
C PRO A 220 0.56 -11.97 13.81
N ARG A 221 0.33 -12.40 15.05
CA ARG A 221 -1.01 -12.42 15.64
C ARG A 221 -1.55 -11.00 15.87
N LEU A 222 -0.67 -10.09 16.29
CA LEU A 222 -1.01 -8.69 16.52
C LEU A 222 -1.33 -7.97 15.20
N MET A 223 -0.54 -8.21 14.16
CA MET A 223 -0.76 -7.64 12.83
C MET A 223 -2.07 -8.15 12.20
N LYS A 224 -2.41 -9.44 12.29
CA LYS A 224 -3.73 -9.96 11.87
C LYS A 224 -4.88 -9.23 12.55
N SER A 225 -4.72 -8.90 13.83
CA SER A 225 -5.72 -8.20 14.61
C SER A 225 -5.84 -6.73 14.22
N LEU A 226 -4.74 -6.08 13.82
CA LEU A 226 -4.78 -4.75 13.20
C LEU A 226 -5.48 -4.76 11.85
N CYS A 227 -5.20 -5.74 10.98
CA CYS A 227 -5.93 -5.86 9.70
C CYS A 227 -7.43 -6.12 9.92
N ALA A 228 -7.79 -6.94 10.92
CA ALA A 228 -9.18 -7.13 11.32
C ALA A 228 -9.83 -5.85 11.85
N PHE A 229 -9.08 -5.04 12.60
CA PHE A 229 -9.52 -3.73 13.07
C PHE A 229 -9.77 -2.75 11.91
N ALA A 230 -8.84 -2.62 10.96
CA ALA A 230 -9.04 -1.78 9.78
C ALA A 230 -10.21 -2.26 8.90
N HIS A 231 -10.40 -3.58 8.78
CA HIS A 231 -11.60 -4.13 8.14
C HIS A 231 -12.87 -3.70 8.85
N ASN A 232 -12.93 -3.77 10.19
CA ASN A 232 -14.09 -3.35 10.96
C ASN A 232 -14.34 -1.84 10.83
N MET A 233 -13.28 -1.02 10.80
CA MET A 233 -13.40 0.42 10.49
C MET A 233 -14.01 0.64 9.09
N GLY A 234 -13.62 -0.15 8.10
CA GLY A 234 -14.18 -0.07 6.75
C GLY A 234 -15.65 -0.51 6.72
N ARG A 235 -15.98 -1.56 7.48
CA ARG A 235 -17.36 -2.05 7.63
C ARG A 235 -18.28 -1.03 8.29
N ASP A 236 -17.75 -0.19 9.18
CA ASP A 236 -18.48 0.90 9.82
C ASP A 236 -18.55 2.18 8.95
N ASP A 237 -17.69 2.30 7.91
CA ASP A 237 -17.71 3.39 6.94
C ASP A 237 -18.47 2.98 5.66
N ASP A 238 -19.75 3.33 5.62
CA ASP A 238 -20.65 3.00 4.51
C ASP A 238 -20.04 3.33 3.15
N GLY A 239 -19.88 2.34 2.27
CA GLY A 239 -19.30 2.46 0.93
C GLY A 239 -17.80 2.13 0.81
N CYS A 240 -17.12 1.81 1.91
CA CYS A 240 -15.78 1.22 1.87
C CYS A 240 -15.86 -0.25 1.43
N GLY A 241 -15.35 -0.54 0.23
CA GLY A 241 -15.48 -1.88 -0.39
C GLY A 241 -14.31 -2.83 -0.09
N ALA A 242 -13.13 -2.28 0.19
CA ALA A 242 -11.94 -3.08 0.45
C ALA A 242 -10.91 -2.33 1.31
N VAL A 243 -10.06 -3.11 1.96
CA VAL A 243 -8.83 -2.68 2.60
C VAL A 243 -7.67 -3.18 1.74
N VAL A 244 -6.73 -2.29 1.40
CA VAL A 244 -5.62 -2.55 0.50
C VAL A 244 -4.31 -2.27 1.24
N ALA A 245 -3.30 -3.10 1.04
CA ALA A 245 -1.95 -2.85 1.52
C ALA A 245 -0.96 -3.21 0.42
N GLU A 246 0.06 -2.40 0.21
CA GLU A 246 1.18 -2.75 -0.66
C GLU A 246 2.42 -3.01 0.20
N VAL A 247 3.03 -4.17 0.01
CA VAL A 247 4.16 -4.65 0.83
C VAL A 247 5.26 -5.23 -0.04
N GLY A 248 6.50 -5.19 0.45
CA GLY A 248 7.62 -5.83 -0.24
C GLY A 248 7.44 -7.34 -0.35
N GLN A 249 7.91 -7.95 -1.44
CA GLN A 249 7.80 -9.40 -1.67
C GLN A 249 8.43 -10.23 -0.55
N ARG A 250 9.50 -9.72 0.08
CA ARG A 250 10.26 -10.35 1.17
C ARG A 250 9.85 -9.86 2.56
N ASP A 251 8.86 -8.98 2.64
CA ASP A 251 8.42 -8.43 3.91
C ASP A 251 7.69 -9.51 4.72
N PRO A 252 8.11 -9.80 5.97
CA PRO A 252 7.41 -10.77 6.81
C PRO A 252 5.94 -10.43 7.07
N VAL A 253 5.51 -9.16 7.00
CA VAL A 253 4.08 -8.82 7.17
C VAL A 253 3.21 -9.35 6.03
N ARG A 254 3.78 -9.59 4.83
CA ARG A 254 3.04 -10.12 3.66
C ARG A 254 2.32 -11.43 3.95
N GLU A 255 2.97 -12.35 4.68
CA GLU A 255 2.42 -13.66 5.03
C GLU A 255 1.27 -13.58 6.05
N VAL A 256 1.08 -12.41 6.64
CA VAL A 256 0.21 -12.21 7.80
C VAL A 256 -1.06 -11.46 7.41
N ILE A 257 -0.96 -10.54 6.45
CA ILE A 257 -2.07 -9.69 5.99
C ILE A 257 -3.15 -10.56 5.33
N PRO A 258 -4.37 -10.62 5.88
CA PRO A 258 -5.47 -11.34 5.26
C PRO A 258 -5.82 -10.70 3.92
N HIS A 259 -5.92 -11.49 2.85
CA HIS A 259 -6.24 -10.97 1.52
C HIS A 259 -6.91 -12.04 0.66
N TRP A 260 -7.51 -11.61 -0.44
CA TRP A 260 -8.09 -12.49 -1.46
C TRP A 260 -7.17 -12.59 -2.66
N ARG A 261 -6.59 -13.78 -2.87
CA ARG A 261 -5.63 -14.04 -3.96
C ARG A 261 -6.14 -13.65 -5.36
N LYS A 262 -7.45 -13.72 -5.60
CA LYS A 262 -8.07 -13.34 -6.88
C LYS A 262 -8.12 -11.83 -7.12
N LEU A 263 -8.03 -11.03 -6.06
CA LEU A 263 -8.07 -9.56 -6.11
C LEU A 263 -6.70 -8.94 -5.86
N SER A 264 -5.80 -9.68 -5.21
CA SER A 264 -4.41 -9.26 -5.01
C SER A 264 -3.61 -9.39 -6.29
N MET A 265 -2.70 -8.44 -6.50
CA MET A 265 -1.74 -8.46 -7.59
C MET A 265 -0.41 -8.98 -7.07
N SER A 266 0.01 -10.13 -7.60
CA SER A 266 1.28 -10.75 -7.22
C SER A 266 2.42 -10.11 -8.02
N GLU A 267 3.41 -9.60 -7.30
CA GLU A 267 4.72 -9.21 -7.86
C GLU A 267 4.69 -8.01 -8.81
N ASP A 268 4.20 -6.87 -8.34
CA ASP A 268 4.37 -5.61 -9.04
C ASP A 268 5.85 -5.25 -9.14
N LEU A 269 6.34 -5.10 -10.36
CA LEU A 269 7.70 -4.69 -10.66
C LEU A 269 7.77 -3.17 -10.62
N TRP A 270 8.57 -2.66 -9.70
CA TRP A 270 8.92 -1.26 -9.65
C TRP A 270 10.20 -1.03 -10.46
N CYS A 271 10.14 -0.09 -11.39
CA CYS A 271 11.29 0.36 -12.17
C CYS A 271 11.55 1.84 -11.89
N ILE A 272 12.81 2.24 -11.87
CA ILE A 272 13.26 3.59 -11.49
C ILE A 272 14.23 4.17 -12.51
N LYS A 273 14.22 5.49 -12.65
CA LYS A 273 15.18 6.26 -13.43
C LYS A 273 15.59 7.52 -12.68
N LYS A 274 16.88 7.84 -12.70
CA LYS A 274 17.42 9.11 -12.21
C LYS A 274 17.30 10.16 -13.32
N LEU A 275 16.74 11.33 -13.02
CA LEU A 275 16.51 12.40 -14.01
C LEU A 275 17.67 13.41 -14.12
N ASN A 276 18.49 13.52 -13.07
CA ASN A 276 19.61 14.46 -13.01
C ASN A 276 20.95 13.71 -12.99
N TYR A 277 21.72 13.86 -14.07
CA TYR A 277 23.10 13.38 -14.20
C TYR A 277 24.15 14.49 -13.95
N GLY A 278 23.71 15.73 -13.72
CA GLY A 278 24.58 16.91 -13.63
C GLY A 278 24.97 17.26 -12.19
N SER A 279 25.96 16.54 -11.65
CA SER A 279 26.97 17.01 -10.69
C SER A 279 27.69 15.77 -10.16
N ASP A 280 28.93 15.57 -10.60
CA ASP A 280 29.89 14.67 -9.95
C ASP A 280 30.12 15.13 -8.51
N GLU A 281 29.22 14.74 -7.60
CA GLU A 281 29.54 14.64 -6.19
C GLU A 281 29.32 13.19 -5.77
N LYS A 282 30.46 12.54 -5.52
CA LYS A 282 30.60 11.30 -4.78
C LYS A 282 29.76 11.37 -3.50
N CYS A 283 28.57 10.78 -3.50
CA CYS A 283 27.85 10.43 -2.29
C CYS A 283 27.05 9.16 -2.59
N GLY A 284 27.11 8.14 -1.73
CA GLY A 284 26.71 6.73 -1.94
C GLY A 284 25.25 6.44 -2.34
N LEU A 285 24.53 7.42 -2.87
CA LEU A 285 23.18 7.35 -3.42
C LEU A 285 23.15 7.01 -4.93
N SER A 286 24.28 6.80 -5.61
CA SER A 286 24.28 6.07 -6.90
C SER A 286 24.33 4.56 -6.69
N ASP A 287 24.78 4.12 -5.50
CA ASP A 287 24.98 2.71 -5.19
C ASP A 287 23.65 1.99 -4.90
N TRP A 288 22.63 2.63 -4.32
CA TRP A 288 21.31 2.01 -4.04
C TRP A 288 20.57 1.52 -5.30
N LEU A 289 20.75 2.16 -6.45
CA LEU A 289 20.13 1.75 -7.72
C LEU A 289 20.75 0.47 -8.28
N ASN A 290 22.03 0.26 -7.97
CA ASN A 290 22.84 -0.84 -8.50
C ASN A 290 23.10 -1.94 -7.46
N SER A 291 22.79 -1.69 -6.18
CA SER A 291 22.95 -2.63 -5.07
C SER A 291 21.64 -3.32 -4.72
N ARG A 292 21.74 -4.50 -4.08
CA ARG A 292 20.56 -5.20 -3.58
C ARG A 292 19.83 -4.35 -2.53
N PRO A 293 18.50 -4.45 -2.43
CA PRO A 293 17.75 -3.89 -1.33
C PRO A 293 18.43 -4.12 0.01
N SER A 294 18.68 -3.03 0.74
CA SER A 294 19.32 -3.12 2.06
C SER A 294 18.35 -3.63 3.13
N SER A 295 17.05 -3.50 2.88
CA SER A 295 15.97 -3.96 3.76
C SER A 295 14.92 -4.76 2.96
N PRO A 296 14.31 -5.80 3.56
CA PRO A 296 13.11 -6.43 3.01
C PRO A 296 11.85 -5.55 3.16
N LEU A 297 11.89 -4.55 4.04
CA LEU A 297 10.78 -3.63 4.31
C LEU A 297 10.71 -2.56 3.23
N ILE A 298 9.50 -2.27 2.77
CA ILE A 298 9.20 -1.15 1.86
C ILE A 298 8.19 -0.24 2.56
N PHE A 299 8.49 1.05 2.61
CA PHE A 299 7.49 2.05 2.97
C PHE A 299 6.81 2.58 1.70
N VAL A 300 5.51 2.32 1.57
CA VAL A 300 4.69 2.88 0.48
C VAL A 300 4.02 4.15 0.99
N ASP A 301 4.27 5.27 0.31
CA ASP A 301 3.68 6.55 0.68
C ASP A 301 2.18 6.54 0.32
N PRO A 302 1.27 6.73 1.29
CA PRO A 302 -0.16 6.67 1.00
C PRO A 302 -0.66 7.83 0.10
N ARG A 303 0.17 8.86 -0.14
CA ARG A 303 -0.12 9.95 -1.09
C ARG A 303 -0.01 9.50 -2.54
N ASP A 304 0.62 8.35 -2.78
CA ASP A 304 0.81 7.78 -4.11
C ASP A 304 -0.42 7.03 -4.64
N ILE A 305 -1.41 6.80 -3.77
CA ILE A 305 -2.63 6.02 -4.01
C ILE A 305 -3.79 6.91 -4.48
#